data_AF-A0A921CJJ6-F1
#
_entry.id   AF-A0A921CJJ6-F1
#
_cell.length_a   1.000
_cell.length_b   1.000
_cell.length_c   1.000
_cell.angle_alpha   90.00
_cell.angle_beta   90.00
_cell.angle_gamma   90.00
#
_symmetry.space_group_name_H-M   'P 1'
#
loop_
_entity.id
_entity.type
_entity.pdbx_description
1 polymer ?
#
loop_
_entity_poly.entity_id
_entity_poly.type
_entity_poly.pdbx_seq_one_letter_code
_entity_poly.pdbx_strand_id
1 'polypeptide(L)' 'MGTPDDPEGFVQFEVGDLTVYVARELLEKLKPGADRMPFYIDGYGRFWLVFSDGGES' A
#
# COMPACT_ATOMS: atom_id res chain seq x y z
N MET A 1 5.58 3.13 -18.17
CA MET A 1 4.48 2.25 -17.70
C MET A 1 4.81 1.86 -16.27
N GLY A 2 3.94 2.17 -15.30
CA GLY A 2 4.15 1.81 -13.89
C GLY A 2 3.70 2.86 -12.87
N THR A 3 3.59 4.13 -13.26
CA THR A 3 3.13 5.22 -12.39
C THR A 3 1.69 5.58 -12.76
N PRO A 4 0.75 5.71 -11.80
CA PRO A 4 -0.60 6.19 -12.09
C PRO A 4 -0.55 7.61 -12.65
N ASP A 5 -1.46 7.92 -13.59
CA ASP A 5 -1.61 9.28 -14.16
C ASP A 5 -1.92 10.35 -13.10
N ASP A 6 -2.50 9.94 -11.97
CA ASP A 6 -2.74 10.76 -10.78
C ASP A 6 -2.02 10.15 -9.57
N PRO A 7 -0.75 10.52 -9.29
CA PRO A 7 0.01 9.94 -8.18
C PRO A 7 -0.48 10.40 -6.80
N GLU A 8 -1.18 11.53 -6.73
CA GLU A 8 -1.67 12.09 -5.47
C GLU A 8 -2.78 11.23 -4.85
N GLY A 9 -3.61 10.58 -5.68
CA GLY A 9 -4.64 9.64 -5.25
C GLY A 9 -4.13 8.31 -4.72
N PHE A 10 -2.81 8.05 -4.76
CA PHE A 10 -2.21 6.79 -4.33
C PHE A 10 -1.19 6.99 -3.22
N VAL A 11 -1.01 5.94 -2.43
CA VAL A 11 0.14 5.80 -1.53
C VAL A 11 1.07 4.77 -2.15
N GLN A 12 2.33 5.15 -2.32
CA GLN A 12 3.37 4.29 -2.84
C GLN A 12 3.99 3.47 -1.68
N PHE A 13 4.15 2.18 -1.89
CA PHE A 13 4.81 1.26 -0.98
C PHE A 13 5.90 0.49 -1.70
N GLU A 14 6.99 0.21 -1.00
CA GLU A 14 8.10 -0.58 -1.51
C GLU A 14 8.11 -1.95 -0.80
N VAL A 15 8.09 -3.03 -1.58
CA VAL A 15 8.06 -4.40 -1.07
C VAL A 15 9.07 -5.24 -1.83
N GLY A 16 10.24 -5.43 -1.24
CA GLY A 16 11.40 -5.98 -1.96
C GLY A 16 11.76 -5.06 -3.12
N ASP A 17 11.83 -5.60 -4.34
CA ASP A 17 12.11 -4.86 -5.57
C ASP A 17 10.84 -4.32 -6.28
N LEU A 18 9.67 -4.43 -5.63
CA LEU A 18 8.39 -4.00 -6.20
C LEU A 18 7.92 -2.67 -5.62
N THR A 19 7.45 -1.80 -6.51
CA THR A 19 6.69 -0.61 -6.16
C THR A 19 5.20 -0.89 -6.32
N VAL A 20 4.43 -0.72 -5.24
CA VAL A 20 2.98 -0.93 -5.20
C VAL A 20 2.30 0.39 -4.92
N TYR A 21 1.39 0.80 -5.80
CA TYR A 21 0.54 1.97 -5.60
C TYR A 21 -0.84 1.53 -5.12
N VAL A 22 -1.24 1.98 -3.94
CA VAL A 22 -2.57 1.69 -3.38
C VAL A 22 -3.40 2.96 -3.34
N ALA A 23 -4.60 2.90 -3.91
CA ALA A 23 -5.50 4.05 -3.91
C ALA A 23 -5.87 4.45 -2.47
N ARG A 24 -5.78 5.75 -2.16
CA ARG A 24 -6.14 6.30 -0.84
C ARG A 24 -7.57 5.95 -0.45
N GLU A 25 -8.51 5.97 -1.40
CA GLU A 25 -9.90 5.57 -1.17
C GLU A 25 -10.04 4.15 -0.59
N LEU A 26 -9.14 3.23 -0.97
CA LEU A 26 -9.14 1.87 -0.45
C LEU A 26 -8.69 1.83 1.01
N LEU A 27 -7.76 2.71 1.38
CA LEU A 27 -7.27 2.87 2.74
C LEU A 27 -8.35 3.48 3.64
N GLU A 28 -9.10 4.45 3.14
CA GLU A 28 -10.23 5.07 3.85
C GLU A 28 -11.36 4.07 4.14
N LYS A 29 -11.47 3.01 3.33
CA LYS A 29 -12.44 1.91 3.53
C LYS A 29 -11.96 0.84 4.52
N LEU A 30 -10.71 0.90 4.97
CA LEU A 30 -10.22 -0.01 6.00
C LEU A 30 -10.91 0.27 7.34
N LYS A 31 -10.99 -0.77 8.18
CA LYS A 31 -11.54 -0.58 9.53
C LYS A 31 -10.69 0.46 10.29
N PRO A 32 -11.31 1.35 11.06
CA PRO A 32 -10.57 2.27 11.92
C PRO A 32 -9.65 1.46 12.85
N GLY A 33 -8.36 1.80 12.86
CA GLY A 33 -7.32 1.07 13.61
C GLY A 33 -6.71 -0.13 12.87
N ALA A 34 -7.00 -0.31 11.58
CA ALA A 34 -6.29 -1.30 10.77
C ALA A 34 -4.83 -0.87 10.55
N ASP A 35 -3.90 -1.59 11.17
CA ASP A 35 -2.45 -1.36 11.05
C ASP A 35 -1.84 -2.08 9.84
N ARG A 36 -2.55 -3.05 9.25
CA ARG A 36 -2.06 -3.81 8.10
C ARG A 36 -3.14 -4.29 7.14
N MET A 37 -2.81 -4.34 5.86
CA MET A 37 -3.65 -4.91 4.80
C MET A 37 -2.94 -6.07 4.10
N PRO A 38 -3.52 -7.28 4.07
CA PRO A 38 -2.99 -8.39 3.29
C PRO A 38 -3.31 -8.20 1.81
N PHE A 39 -2.36 -8.56 0.95
CA PHE A 39 -2.56 -8.64 -0.48
C PHE A 39 -1.71 -9.76 -1.08
N TYR A 40 -2.09 -10.21 -2.27
CA TYR A 40 -1.37 -11.27 -2.99
C TYR A 40 -1.01 -10.75 -4.37
N ILE A 41 0.27 -10.86 -4.73
CA ILE A 41 0.74 -10.56 -6.07
C ILE A 41 1.05 -11.89 -6.75
N ASP A 42 0.40 -12.15 -7.87
CA ASP A 42 0.66 -13.34 -8.67
C ASP A 42 2.15 -13.41 -9.08
N GLY A 43 2.76 -14.58 -8.91
CA GLY A 43 4.19 -14.78 -9.13
C GLY A 43 5.14 -14.33 -8.01
N TYR A 44 4.67 -13.57 -7.00
CA TYR A 44 5.51 -13.10 -5.89
C TYR A 44 5.05 -13.58 -4.51
N GLY A 45 3.75 -13.85 -4.35
CA GLY A 45 3.19 -14.43 -3.13
C GLY A 45 2.37 -13.44 -2.30
N ARG A 46 2.20 -13.77 -1.01
CA ARG A 46 1.38 -13.00 -0.07
C ARG A 46 2.23 -12.00 0.70
N PHE A 47 1.75 -10.76 0.75
CA PHE A 47 2.38 -9.65 1.43
C PHE A 47 1.41 -8.96 2.40
N TRP A 48 2.00 -8.15 3.30
CA TRP A 48 1.27 -7.29 4.22
C TRP A 48 1.77 -5.87 4.01
N LEU A 49 0.87 -4.95 3.66
CA LEU A 49 1.15 -3.52 3.76
C LEU A 49 0.97 -3.15 5.21
N VAL A 50 2.00 -2.56 5.82
CA VAL A 50 1.93 -2.01 7.17
C VAL A 50 1.70 -0.52 7.03
N PHE A 51 0.60 -0.04 7.58
CA PHE A 51 0.29 1.38 7.66
C PHE A 51 0.91 1.90 8.95
N SER A 52 2.24 1.99 8.98
CA SER A 52 2.87 2.73 10.07
C SER A 52 2.39 4.17 9.96
N ASP A 53 1.54 4.58 10.88
CA ASP A 53 1.38 5.99 11.23
C ASP A 53 2.80 6.51 11.49
N GLY A 54 3.17 7.63 10.85
CA GLY A 54 4.52 8.19 10.93
C GLY A 54 4.91 8.49 12.37
N GLY A 55 5.43 7.50 13.07
CA GLY A 55 6.32 7.64 14.20
C GLY A 55 7.72 7.72 13.64
N GLU A 56 8.12 8.92 13.22
CA GLU A 56 9.54 9.27 13.26
C GLU A 56 10.07 8.96 14.67
N SER A 57 11.16 8.20 14.75
CA SER A 57 12.00 8.09 15.94
C SER A 57 13.45 8.11 15.50
#